data_AF-A0A2R5GMB5-F1
#
_entry.id   AF-A0A2R5GMB5-F1
#
_cell.length_a   1.000
_cell.length_b   1.000
_cell.length_c   1.000
_cell.angle_alpha   90.00
_cell.angle_beta   90.00
_cell.angle_gamma   90.00
#
_symmetry.space_group_name_H-M   'P 1'
#
loop_
_entity.id
_entity.type
_entity.pdbx_description
1 polymer ?
#
loop_
_entity_poly.entity_id
_entity_poly.type
_entity_poly.pdbx_seq_one_letter_code
_entity_poly.pdbx_strand_id
1 'polypeptide(L)'
;MSIVDDRFVYHCIRRFFQVCAISFYSSFDVRGLENLPAEGEPTLLCFNHGNSLTDSVVLISQTPRVIRFCAKNTLWDMPVVGSLIKGSGAVPVFRRREHGDKATEFNVDTFKAVYGALAKGNCVGFSPEGASSFRSEAFKFKDGVAYIALEAVEQALARGDKDFKINIVPAVMVWTHREKFRSDVMLRYRPPIVVDASYVKPGVPHKQAAKEIIAMLEAEYHENILSAPDWQAARLAIAATRIQRPLGTFMSLSTYMYFLRGWMQIFKMPAETPLKPLARETAKRIESVAAATGSEAKDARTVGEVLASLHEYQKMLELVKVKDDRIRRIEMNGGVRPSMMRCLRIIAYRMTLCSTLFTVAAPGLAIWSPVWFLIKRKERSLLSKGVGWVDSVAENKMIVGFFGLLTMGVLFNVAAPVVFLYLWLTMRLYEEAVASARSICGIYRLMVISGRDLRKLLALRLRAKWHVLQAVSLFPKSSADRIMEECGDDVYADKSTEDVGRPRWWTNFNPMRRRKKDWNEVLRLMDHATMDYVE
;
A
#
# COMPACT_ATOMS: atom_id res chain seq x y z
N MET A 1 11.85 23.64 23.71
CA MET A 1 11.69 23.82 22.25
C MET A 1 10.24 24.16 21.95
N SER A 2 9.93 25.32 21.35
CA SER A 2 8.55 25.67 20.95
C SER A 2 8.28 25.21 19.52
N ILE A 3 7.11 24.62 19.30
CA ILE A 3 6.66 24.22 17.96
C ILE A 3 6.22 25.49 17.22
N VAL A 4 6.79 25.72 16.03
CA VAL A 4 6.37 26.80 15.13
C VAL A 4 5.05 26.40 14.49
N ASP A 5 4.06 27.29 14.50
CA ASP A 5 2.73 27.07 13.92
C ASP A 5 2.50 28.00 12.72
N ASP A 6 3.32 27.82 11.67
CA ASP A 6 3.17 28.58 10.43
C ASP A 6 2.21 27.83 9.49
N ARG A 7 0.92 28.18 9.59
CA ARG A 7 -0.10 27.61 8.72
C ARG A 7 0.20 27.87 7.24
N PHE A 8 0.77 29.02 6.87
CA PHE A 8 1.04 29.33 5.47
C PHE A 8 2.10 28.38 4.90
N VAL A 9 3.22 28.22 5.61
CA VAL A 9 4.28 27.27 5.21
C VAL A 9 3.75 25.85 5.16
N TYR A 10 2.94 25.41 6.14
CA TYR A 10 2.32 24.10 6.11
C TYR A 10 1.41 23.91 4.88
N HIS A 11 0.59 24.90 4.53
CA HIS A 11 -0.27 24.83 3.33
C HIS A 11 0.56 24.72 2.05
N CYS A 12 1.67 25.45 1.93
CA CYS A 12 2.59 25.34 0.81
C CYS A 12 3.21 23.94 0.72
N ILE A 13 3.69 23.39 1.85
CA ILE A 13 4.22 22.02 1.93
C ILE A 13 3.15 21.00 1.54
N ARG A 14 1.92 21.16 2.04
CA ARG A 14 0.79 20.29 1.73
C ARG A 14 0.48 20.27 0.24
N ARG A 15 0.36 21.45 -0.39
CA ARG A 15 0.11 21.56 -1.84
C ARG A 15 1.23 20.92 -2.63
N PHE A 16 2.48 21.15 -2.23
CA PHE A 16 3.64 20.50 -2.82
C PHE A 16 3.56 18.97 -2.71
N PHE A 17 3.25 18.44 -1.52
CA PHE A 17 3.13 17.00 -1.29
C PHE A 17 1.96 16.38 -2.04
N GLN A 18 0.83 17.09 -2.19
CA GLN A 18 -0.27 16.66 -3.05
C GLN A 18 0.18 16.48 -4.50
N VAL A 19 0.94 17.44 -5.04
CA VAL A 19 1.50 17.38 -6.40
C VAL A 19 2.47 16.20 -6.56
N CYS A 20 3.36 15.98 -5.59
CA CYS A 20 4.27 14.83 -5.58
C CYS A 20 3.49 13.49 -5.51
N ALA A 21 2.47 13.42 -4.65
CA ALA A 21 1.68 12.23 -4.42
C ALA A 21 0.90 11.82 -5.69
N ILE A 22 0.17 12.74 -6.33
CA ILE A 22 -0.61 12.45 -7.57
C ILE A 22 0.27 12.11 -8.78
N SER A 23 1.53 12.55 -8.75
CA SER A 23 2.52 12.21 -9.78
C SER A 23 3.06 10.81 -9.58
N PHE A 24 3.42 10.48 -8.34
CA PHE A 24 4.09 9.23 -8.01
C PHE A 24 3.12 8.06 -7.96
N TYR A 25 1.94 8.23 -7.36
CA TYR A 25 0.93 7.19 -7.21
C TYR A 25 -0.16 7.34 -8.28
N SER A 26 -0.82 6.24 -8.62
CA SER A 26 -1.91 6.26 -9.62
C SER A 26 -3.28 6.57 -9.03
N SER A 27 -3.55 6.14 -7.81
CA SER A 27 -4.80 6.42 -7.11
C SER A 27 -4.63 6.30 -5.59
N PHE A 28 -5.49 7.02 -4.88
CA PHE A 28 -5.63 6.96 -3.43
C PHE A 28 -7.05 6.48 -3.12
N ASP A 29 -7.18 5.53 -2.21
CA ASP A 29 -8.46 5.17 -1.59
C ASP A 29 -8.37 5.53 -0.11
N VAL A 30 -9.01 6.64 0.27
CA VAL A 30 -8.95 7.22 1.62
C VAL A 30 -10.30 6.99 2.29
N ARG A 31 -10.31 6.30 3.43
CA ARG A 31 -11.53 5.88 4.15
C ARG A 31 -11.42 6.18 5.64
N GLY A 32 -12.56 6.34 6.30
CA GLY A 32 -12.61 6.56 7.76
C GLY A 32 -12.29 7.99 8.18
N LEU A 33 -12.38 8.98 7.28
CA LEU A 33 -12.07 10.37 7.61
C LEU A 33 -12.97 10.90 8.73
N GLU A 34 -14.17 10.36 8.87
CA GLU A 34 -15.12 10.59 9.95
C GLU A 34 -14.59 10.16 11.34
N ASN A 35 -13.63 9.23 11.39
CA ASN A 35 -12.97 8.82 12.63
C ASN A 35 -11.87 9.80 13.08
N LEU A 36 -11.51 10.79 12.25
CA LEU A 36 -10.56 11.82 12.65
C LEU A 36 -11.25 12.84 13.56
N PRO A 37 -10.78 13.02 14.81
CA PRO A 37 -11.30 14.04 15.71
C PRO A 37 -11.19 15.43 15.12
N ALA A 38 -12.14 16.31 15.45
CA ALA A 38 -12.21 17.67 14.94
C ALA A 38 -10.95 18.50 15.29
N GLU A 39 -10.74 19.61 14.59
CA GLU A 39 -9.66 20.53 14.92
C GLU A 39 -9.84 21.09 16.34
N GLY A 40 -8.75 21.13 17.12
CA GLY A 40 -8.79 21.46 18.55
C GLY A 40 -8.89 20.24 19.47
N GLU A 41 -9.20 19.05 18.96
CA GLU A 41 -9.14 17.83 19.76
C GLU A 41 -7.73 17.21 19.74
N PRO A 42 -7.10 16.99 20.92
CA PRO A 42 -5.77 16.37 21.02
C PRO A 42 -5.76 15.00 20.35
N THR A 43 -4.87 14.80 19.38
CA THR A 43 -4.85 13.58 18.57
C THR A 43 -3.43 13.06 18.38
N LEU A 44 -3.23 11.78 18.71
CA LEU A 44 -2.07 11.00 18.31
C LEU A 44 -2.45 10.18 17.07
N LEU A 45 -1.97 10.60 15.90
CA LEU A 45 -2.19 9.90 14.65
C LEU A 45 -1.10 8.83 14.47
N CYS A 46 -1.45 7.58 14.77
CA CYS A 46 -0.53 6.46 14.73
C CYS A 46 -0.55 5.83 13.35
N PHE A 47 0.55 5.85 12.60
CA PHE A 47 0.67 5.30 11.23
C PHE A 47 1.73 4.18 11.12
N ASN A 48 1.52 3.18 10.26
CA ASN A 48 2.57 2.20 9.93
C ASN A 48 3.63 2.84 9.03
N HIS A 49 4.91 2.47 9.23
CA HIS A 49 6.03 3.11 8.56
C HIS A 49 6.70 2.16 7.56
N GLY A 50 6.10 2.06 6.36
CA GLY A 50 6.53 1.11 5.34
C GLY A 50 7.41 1.68 4.23
N ASN A 51 7.36 3.00 3.99
CA ASN A 51 8.07 3.65 2.88
C ASN A 51 8.68 5.01 3.24
N SER A 52 9.24 5.13 4.44
CA SER A 52 10.05 6.28 4.85
C SER A 52 9.35 7.61 4.56
N LEU A 53 10.00 8.56 3.85
CA LEU A 53 9.47 9.88 3.52
C LEU A 53 8.10 9.83 2.82
N THR A 54 7.85 8.82 1.99
CA THR A 54 6.60 8.77 1.22
C THR A 54 5.37 8.58 2.09
N ASP A 55 5.52 8.00 3.28
CA ASP A 55 4.44 7.87 4.26
C ASP A 55 3.94 9.25 4.72
N SER A 56 4.87 10.15 5.07
CA SER A 56 4.54 11.53 5.43
C SER A 56 3.97 12.32 4.27
N VAL A 57 4.46 12.10 3.03
CA VAL A 57 3.90 12.73 1.83
C VAL A 57 2.43 12.33 1.64
N VAL A 58 2.12 11.03 1.75
CA VAL A 58 0.74 10.54 1.66
C VAL A 58 -0.11 11.12 2.77
N LEU A 59 0.30 11.01 4.03
CA LEU A 59 -0.50 11.48 5.17
C LEU A 59 -0.77 12.98 5.12
N ILE A 60 0.22 13.82 4.86
CA ILE A 60 0.01 15.28 4.76
C ILE A 60 -0.89 15.61 3.57
N SER A 61 -0.74 14.90 2.44
CA SER A 61 -1.54 15.16 1.25
C SER A 61 -3.03 14.82 1.44
N GLN A 62 -3.32 13.70 2.13
CA GLN A 62 -4.66 13.11 2.24
C GLN A 62 -5.39 13.43 3.56
N THR A 63 -4.69 13.73 4.65
CA THR A 63 -5.34 14.00 5.96
C THR A 63 -5.79 15.46 6.04
N PRO A 64 -7.04 15.81 6.34
CA PRO A 64 -7.51 17.20 6.36
C PRO A 64 -6.87 18.06 7.47
N ARG A 65 -6.41 17.45 8.58
CA ARG A 65 -5.77 18.15 9.69
C ARG A 65 -4.28 18.39 9.47
N VAL A 66 -3.75 19.43 10.14
CA VAL A 66 -2.31 19.68 10.26
C VAL A 66 -1.69 18.59 11.13
N ILE A 67 -0.82 17.78 10.54
CA ILE A 67 -0.07 16.73 11.24
C ILE A 67 1.33 17.22 11.57
N ARG A 68 1.69 17.13 12.85
CA ARG A 68 3.05 17.40 13.33
C ARG A 68 3.80 16.09 13.50
N PHE A 69 4.70 15.77 12.58
CA PHE A 69 5.43 14.51 12.63
C PHE A 69 6.60 14.55 13.61
N CYS A 70 6.79 13.44 14.30
CA CYS A 70 8.04 13.16 14.98
C CYS A 70 9.08 12.65 13.96
N ALA A 71 10.07 13.49 13.64
CA ALA A 71 11.03 13.23 12.57
C ALA A 71 12.47 13.16 13.12
N LYS A 72 13.35 12.53 12.36
CA LYS A 72 14.76 12.37 12.73
C LYS A 72 15.45 13.73 12.92
N ASN A 73 16.10 13.93 14.08
CA ASN A 73 16.85 15.14 14.42
C ASN A 73 17.76 15.64 13.29
N THR A 74 18.56 14.78 12.67
CA THR A 74 19.58 15.21 11.67
C THR A 74 19.00 15.92 10.44
N LEU A 75 17.68 15.90 10.24
CA LEU A 75 17.04 16.67 9.17
C LEU A 75 17.01 18.18 9.46
N TRP A 76 17.11 18.59 10.74
CA TRP A 76 17.19 19.99 11.14
C TRP A 76 18.51 20.65 10.77
N ASP A 77 19.58 19.85 10.63
CA ASP A 77 20.93 20.31 10.28
C ASP A 77 21.10 20.53 8.77
N MET A 78 20.13 20.07 7.95
CA MET A 78 20.20 20.17 6.50
C MET A 78 19.77 21.57 6.02
N PRO A 79 20.56 22.24 5.16
CA PRO A 79 20.16 23.51 4.56
C PRO A 79 18.82 23.39 3.83
N VAL A 80 17.96 24.41 3.95
CA VAL A 80 16.59 24.48 3.39
C VAL A 80 15.61 23.47 4.00
N VAL A 81 15.96 22.18 4.05
CA VAL A 81 15.14 21.10 4.63
C VAL A 81 14.86 21.38 6.11
N GLY A 82 15.84 21.83 6.88
CA GLY A 82 15.67 22.19 8.28
C GLY A 82 14.65 23.32 8.48
N SER A 83 14.62 24.32 7.60
CA SER A 83 13.63 25.41 7.66
C SER A 83 12.23 24.91 7.33
N LEU A 84 12.08 24.07 6.31
CA LEU A 84 10.79 23.47 5.93
C LEU A 84 10.23 22.55 7.02
N ILE A 85 11.08 21.74 7.66
CA ILE A 85 10.68 20.84 8.74
C ILE A 85 10.31 21.64 10.01
N LYS A 86 11.04 22.71 10.33
CA LYS A 86 10.65 23.62 11.40
C LYS A 86 9.29 24.28 11.10
N GLY A 87 9.12 24.80 9.89
CA GLY A 87 7.88 25.45 9.44
C GLY A 87 6.68 24.51 9.33
N SER A 88 6.88 23.20 9.15
CA SER A 88 5.80 22.21 9.18
C SER A 88 5.33 21.87 10.60
N GLY A 89 6.00 22.38 11.63
CA GLY A 89 5.70 22.08 13.03
C GLY A 89 6.13 20.68 13.47
N ALA A 90 7.06 20.04 12.75
CA ALA A 90 7.60 18.74 13.12
C ALA A 90 8.37 18.81 14.45
N VAL A 91 8.45 17.67 15.14
CA VAL A 91 9.15 17.53 16.43
C VAL A 91 10.37 16.63 16.23
N PRO A 92 11.59 17.05 16.63
CA PRO A 92 12.79 16.22 16.44
C PRO A 92 12.79 15.04 17.40
N VAL A 93 13.22 13.87 16.92
CA VAL A 93 13.48 12.67 17.70
C VAL A 93 14.94 12.27 17.57
N PHE A 94 15.58 12.07 18.73
CA PHE A 94 16.98 11.68 18.84
C PHE A 94 17.08 10.16 18.96
N ARG A 95 17.76 9.51 18.01
CA ARG A 95 17.94 8.06 18.01
C ARG A 95 19.24 7.69 18.73
N ARG A 96 19.22 6.62 19.53
CA ARG A 96 20.44 6.09 20.19
C ARG A 96 21.57 5.78 19.21
N ARG A 97 21.24 5.35 17.98
CA ARG A 97 22.24 5.11 16.92
C ARG A 97 23.11 6.33 16.62
N GLU A 98 22.60 7.54 16.83
CA GLU A 98 23.27 8.79 16.46
C GLU A 98 23.83 9.55 17.66
N HIS A 99 23.22 9.40 18.83
CA HIS A 99 23.56 10.20 20.01
C HIS A 99 23.93 9.36 21.24
N GLY A 100 24.03 8.02 21.11
CA GLY A 100 24.31 7.12 22.24
C GLY A 100 23.26 7.26 23.35
N ASP A 101 23.70 7.19 24.60
CA ASP A 101 22.81 7.27 25.77
C ASP A 101 22.19 8.66 25.98
N LYS A 102 22.87 9.72 25.49
CA LYS A 102 22.37 11.11 25.53
C LYS A 102 21.08 11.31 24.73
N ALA A 103 20.76 10.40 23.80
CA ALA A 103 19.49 10.41 23.09
C ALA A 103 18.29 10.41 24.05
N THR A 104 18.41 9.73 25.20
CA THR A 104 17.32 9.64 26.19
C THR A 104 17.06 11.02 26.82
N GLU A 105 18.12 11.74 27.18
CA GLU A 105 18.05 13.08 27.76
C GLU A 105 17.46 14.09 26.76
N PHE A 106 17.94 14.09 25.51
CA PHE A 106 17.42 14.99 24.48
C PHE A 106 15.95 14.73 24.15
N ASN A 107 15.50 13.48 24.21
CA ASN A 107 14.10 13.16 23.96
C ASN A 107 13.16 13.63 25.09
N VAL A 108 13.66 13.97 26.29
CA VAL A 108 12.81 14.56 27.34
C VAL A 108 12.17 15.86 26.85
N ASP A 109 12.95 16.72 26.19
CA ASP A 109 12.44 17.97 25.64
C ASP A 109 11.55 17.76 24.41
N THR A 110 11.81 16.70 23.63
CA THR A 110 10.90 16.24 22.56
C THR A 110 9.54 15.87 23.13
N PHE A 111 9.47 15.08 24.20
CA PHE A 111 8.21 14.69 24.83
C PHE A 111 7.47 15.90 25.42
N LYS A 112 8.18 16.81 26.10
CA LYS A 112 7.57 18.09 26.55
C LYS A 112 6.96 18.88 25.39
N ALA A 113 7.63 18.96 24.25
CA ALA A 113 7.09 19.64 23.07
C ALA A 113 5.84 18.94 22.52
N VAL A 114 5.83 17.61 22.50
CA VAL A 114 4.66 16.80 22.11
C VAL A 114 3.49 17.06 23.06
N TYR A 115 3.71 17.04 24.38
CA TYR A 115 2.69 17.35 25.37
C TYR A 115 2.13 18.76 25.20
N GLY A 116 2.99 19.75 25.02
CA GLY A 116 2.57 21.13 24.74
C GLY A 116 1.78 21.26 23.43
N ALA A 117 2.06 20.44 22.41
CA ALA A 117 1.26 20.39 21.20
C ALA A 117 -0.12 19.77 21.46
N LEU A 118 -0.17 18.62 22.13
CA LEU A 118 -1.42 17.91 22.46
C LEU A 118 -2.33 18.77 23.35
N ALA A 119 -1.77 19.44 24.36
CA ALA A 119 -2.52 20.36 25.23
C ALA A 119 -3.16 21.54 24.47
N LYS A 120 -2.63 21.89 23.29
CA LYS A 120 -3.20 22.91 22.39
C LYS A 120 -4.20 22.34 21.38
N GLY A 121 -4.57 21.06 21.50
CA GLY A 121 -5.50 20.41 20.58
C GLY A 121 -4.89 19.99 19.25
N ASN A 122 -3.55 19.89 19.15
CA ASN A 122 -2.88 19.54 17.90
C ASN A 122 -2.94 18.05 17.57
N CYS A 123 -2.79 17.73 16.29
CA CYS A 123 -2.57 16.38 15.81
C CYS A 123 -1.07 16.10 15.64
N VAL A 124 -0.57 15.07 16.32
CA VAL A 124 0.84 14.66 16.30
C VAL A 124 0.95 13.27 15.68
N GLY A 125 1.77 13.13 14.65
CA GLY A 125 1.96 11.90 13.90
C GLY A 125 3.08 11.04 14.49
N PHE A 126 2.77 9.78 14.82
CA PHE A 126 3.71 8.80 15.37
C PHE A 126 3.67 7.49 14.60
N SER A 127 4.84 6.85 14.47
CA SER A 127 4.90 5.44 14.09
C SER A 127 5.26 4.58 15.29
N PRO A 128 4.32 3.76 15.81
CA PRO A 128 4.56 2.92 16.98
C PRO A 128 5.59 1.80 16.73
N GLU A 129 5.93 1.51 15.47
CA GLU A 129 7.01 0.59 15.09
C GLU A 129 8.41 1.17 15.44
N GLY A 130 8.55 2.50 15.34
CA GLY A 130 9.78 3.22 15.65
C GLY A 130 10.93 3.05 14.65
N ALA A 131 10.72 2.33 13.55
CA ALA A 131 11.63 2.25 12.41
C ALA A 131 10.84 1.91 11.13
N SER A 132 11.28 2.45 10.00
CA SER A 132 10.77 2.00 8.70
C SER A 132 11.36 0.62 8.40
N SER A 133 10.51 -0.36 8.08
CA SER A 133 10.99 -1.69 7.71
C SER A 133 10.09 -2.36 6.70
N PHE A 134 10.65 -3.35 6.00
CA PHE A 134 9.90 -4.12 5.03
C PHE A 134 9.84 -5.59 5.37
N ARG A 135 8.62 -6.07 5.61
CA ARG A 135 8.35 -7.42 6.08
C ARG A 135 7.07 -7.95 5.44
N SER A 136 6.98 -9.27 5.34
CA SER A 136 5.72 -9.95 4.98
C SER A 136 4.74 -9.93 6.16
N GLU A 137 5.25 -9.98 7.39
CA GLU A 137 4.45 -9.98 8.62
C GLU A 137 4.35 -8.60 9.28
N ALA A 138 3.29 -8.42 10.08
CA ALA A 138 3.06 -7.18 10.82
C ALA A 138 4.05 -7.04 12.00
N PHE A 139 4.37 -5.81 12.37
CA PHE A 139 5.38 -5.50 13.37
C PHE A 139 4.77 -5.30 14.76
N LYS A 140 5.51 -5.65 15.82
CA LYS A 140 5.11 -5.41 17.21
C LYS A 140 5.33 -3.96 17.62
N PHE A 141 4.34 -3.31 18.20
CA PHE A 141 4.41 -1.91 18.59
C PHE A 141 5.21 -1.69 19.87
N LYS A 142 5.81 -0.50 19.93
CA LYS A 142 6.46 0.02 21.14
C LYS A 142 5.44 0.79 21.97
N ASP A 143 5.62 0.74 23.27
CA ASP A 143 4.69 1.34 24.24
C ASP A 143 4.69 2.87 24.28
N GLY A 144 5.66 3.52 23.61
CA GLY A 144 5.89 4.96 23.73
C GLY A 144 4.68 5.84 23.45
N VAL A 145 3.87 5.51 22.45
CA VAL A 145 2.64 6.26 22.13
C VAL A 145 1.65 6.23 23.30
N ALA A 146 1.48 5.08 23.95
CA ALA A 146 0.55 4.94 25.05
C ALA A 146 1.04 5.70 26.29
N TYR A 147 2.34 5.67 26.58
CA TYR A 147 2.92 6.49 27.65
C TYR A 147 2.74 7.98 27.41
N ILE A 148 2.92 8.45 26.16
CA ILE A 148 2.67 9.86 25.81
C ILE A 148 1.21 10.23 26.08
N ALA A 149 0.26 9.38 25.70
CA ALA A 149 -1.15 9.65 25.95
C ALA A 149 -1.46 9.72 27.45
N LEU A 150 -1.02 8.72 28.21
CA LEU A 150 -1.27 8.62 29.66
C LEU A 150 -0.65 9.77 30.44
N GLU A 151 0.61 10.11 30.15
CA GLU A 151 1.30 11.21 30.84
C GLU A 151 0.68 12.57 30.51
N ALA A 152 0.24 12.79 29.26
CA ALA A 152 -0.42 14.02 28.88
C ALA A 152 -1.78 14.21 29.59
N VAL A 153 -2.55 13.12 29.74
CA VAL A 153 -3.80 13.14 30.53
C VAL A 153 -3.49 13.38 32.01
N GLU A 154 -2.52 12.67 32.59
CA GLU A 154 -2.11 12.87 33.99
C GLU A 154 -1.70 14.31 34.27
N GLN A 155 -0.91 14.93 33.39
CA GLN A 155 -0.53 16.33 33.52
C GLN A 155 -1.71 17.30 33.38
N ALA A 156 -2.71 16.99 32.55
CA ALA A 156 -3.91 17.80 32.44
C ALA A 156 -4.79 17.70 33.70
N LEU A 157 -4.95 16.49 34.25
CA LEU A 157 -5.61 16.25 35.53
C LEU A 157 -4.95 17.02 36.67
N ALA A 158 -3.61 16.99 36.73
CA ALA A 158 -2.84 17.75 37.72
C ALA A 158 -3.04 19.27 37.60
N ARG A 159 -3.37 19.78 36.41
CA ARG A 159 -3.73 21.19 36.16
C ARG A 159 -5.22 21.49 36.41
N GLY A 160 -6.01 20.49 36.79
CA GLY A 160 -7.44 20.63 37.10
C GLY A 160 -8.38 20.39 35.91
N ASP A 161 -7.86 20.03 34.74
CA ASP A 161 -8.68 19.72 33.55
C ASP A 161 -9.10 18.25 33.57
N LYS A 162 -10.31 17.99 34.08
CA LYS A 162 -10.85 16.63 34.26
C LYS A 162 -11.42 16.02 32.99
N ASP A 163 -11.76 16.84 32.01
CA ASP A 163 -12.40 16.43 30.76
C ASP A 163 -11.36 16.23 29.64
N PHE A 164 -10.08 16.49 29.92
CA PHE A 164 -9.00 16.29 28.97
C PHE A 164 -8.88 14.83 28.56
N LYS A 165 -8.90 14.62 27.25
CA LYS A 165 -8.75 13.32 26.62
C LYS A 165 -7.83 13.39 25.41
N ILE A 166 -7.19 12.28 25.10
CA ILE A 166 -6.38 12.11 23.89
C ILE A 166 -7.01 11.03 23.02
N ASN A 167 -7.19 11.38 21.75
CA ASN A 167 -7.63 10.44 20.75
C ASN A 167 -6.41 9.80 20.08
N ILE A 168 -6.21 8.49 20.26
CA ILE A 168 -5.21 7.72 19.49
C ILE A 168 -5.91 7.15 18.26
N VAL A 169 -5.61 7.70 17.09
CA VAL A 169 -6.24 7.30 15.81
C VAL A 169 -5.29 6.38 15.03
N PRO A 170 -5.63 5.11 14.80
CA PRO A 170 -4.87 4.24 13.91
C PRO A 170 -5.08 4.67 12.43
N ALA A 171 -4.01 5.07 11.75
CA ALA A 171 -3.96 5.45 10.34
C ALA A 171 -3.17 4.42 9.52
N VAL A 172 -3.87 3.42 8.98
CA VAL A 172 -3.26 2.27 8.30
C VAL A 172 -3.09 2.56 6.81
N MET A 173 -1.84 2.55 6.36
CA MET A 173 -1.44 2.69 4.96
C MET A 173 -1.07 1.34 4.35
N VAL A 174 -1.62 1.07 3.17
CA VAL A 174 -1.35 -0.14 2.40
C VAL A 174 -1.00 0.23 0.97
N TRP A 175 0.10 -0.34 0.46
CA TRP A 175 0.53 -0.17 -0.92
C TRP A 175 0.39 -1.48 -1.69
N THR A 176 -0.14 -1.40 -2.92
CA THR A 176 -0.16 -2.56 -3.82
C THR A 176 1.25 -2.92 -4.28
N HIS A 177 2.05 -1.91 -4.62
CA HIS A 177 3.45 -2.06 -5.03
C HIS A 177 4.27 -0.87 -4.60
N ARG A 178 4.75 -0.90 -3.37
CA ARG A 178 5.31 0.26 -2.69
C ARG A 178 6.52 0.92 -3.38
N GLU A 179 7.38 0.11 -3.99
CA GLU A 179 8.61 0.50 -4.66
C GLU A 179 8.38 0.86 -6.13
N LYS A 180 7.20 0.59 -6.66
CA LYS A 180 6.88 0.83 -8.07
C LYS A 180 6.21 2.18 -8.24
N PHE A 181 6.70 2.90 -9.24
CA PHE A 181 6.05 4.12 -9.72
C PHE A 181 4.64 3.78 -10.20
N ARG A 182 3.68 4.64 -9.85
CA ARG A 182 2.26 4.55 -10.21
C ARG A 182 1.59 3.29 -9.65
N SER A 183 1.96 2.95 -8.42
CA SER A 183 1.22 2.02 -7.57
C SER A 183 0.03 2.70 -6.90
N ASP A 184 -0.80 1.91 -6.24
CA ASP A 184 -1.99 2.38 -5.53
C ASP A 184 -1.75 2.39 -4.03
N VAL A 185 -2.37 3.36 -3.38
CA VAL A 185 -2.28 3.54 -1.93
C VAL A 185 -3.69 3.53 -1.36
N MET A 186 -3.90 2.70 -0.35
CA MET A 186 -5.07 2.76 0.51
C MET A 186 -4.65 3.35 1.85
N LEU A 187 -5.41 4.32 2.35
CA LEU A 187 -5.22 4.93 3.66
C LEU A 187 -6.53 4.84 4.43
N ARG A 188 -6.49 4.23 5.62
CA ARG A 188 -7.67 4.00 6.45
C ARG A 188 -7.45 4.59 7.83
N TYR A 189 -8.33 5.47 8.26
CA TYR A 189 -8.39 5.90 9.65
C TYR A 189 -9.40 5.05 10.40
N ARG A 190 -8.97 4.43 11.49
CA ARG A 190 -9.79 3.57 12.35
C ARG A 190 -10.38 4.38 13.50
N PRO A 191 -11.44 3.88 14.15
CA PRO A 191 -12.03 4.54 15.31
C PRO A 191 -10.96 4.89 16.36
N PRO A 192 -11.05 6.09 16.99
CA PRO A 192 -10.07 6.51 17.97
C PRO A 192 -10.15 5.66 19.23
N ILE A 193 -8.99 5.26 19.76
CA ILE A 193 -8.86 4.79 21.14
C ILE A 193 -8.76 6.04 22.01
N VAL A 194 -9.81 6.31 22.79
CA VAL A 194 -9.90 7.49 23.64
C VAL A 194 -9.23 7.19 24.97
N VAL A 195 -8.17 7.94 25.28
CA VAL A 195 -7.46 7.88 26.56
C VAL A 195 -7.87 9.09 27.38
N ASP A 196 -8.58 8.86 28.47
CA ASP A 196 -9.08 9.88 29.40
C ASP A 196 -8.67 9.55 30.84
N ALA A 197 -9.25 10.30 31.80
CA ALA A 197 -8.95 10.17 33.22
C ALA A 197 -9.15 8.74 33.78
N SER A 198 -10.00 7.91 33.18
CA SER A 198 -10.27 6.54 33.64
C SER A 198 -9.05 5.63 33.55
N TYR A 199 -8.11 5.93 32.64
CA TYR A 199 -6.87 5.17 32.47
C TYR A 199 -5.77 5.57 33.45
N VAL A 200 -5.90 6.72 34.11
CA VAL A 200 -4.88 7.30 35.00
C VAL A 200 -5.30 7.10 36.45
N LYS A 201 -4.55 6.28 37.19
CA LYS A 201 -4.78 6.04 38.63
C LYS A 201 -3.66 6.68 39.46
N PRO A 202 -3.97 7.56 40.43
CA PRO A 202 -2.96 8.19 41.26
C PRO A 202 -2.03 7.18 41.94
N GLY A 203 -0.72 7.37 41.81
CA GLY A 203 0.29 6.51 42.42
C GLY A 203 0.49 5.13 41.77
N VAL A 204 -0.23 4.81 40.68
CA VAL A 204 -0.09 3.54 39.95
C VAL A 204 0.70 3.77 38.67
N PRO A 205 1.78 3.00 38.41
CA PRO A 205 2.51 3.11 37.17
C PRO A 205 1.67 2.78 35.94
N HIS A 206 1.83 3.57 34.88
CA HIS A 206 1.11 3.46 33.59
C HIS A 206 1.31 2.15 32.81
N LYS A 207 2.16 1.24 33.28
CA LYS A 207 2.59 0.05 32.52
C LYS A 207 1.45 -0.85 32.06
N GLN A 208 0.45 -1.08 32.90
CA GLN A 208 -0.68 -1.95 32.57
C GLN A 208 -1.61 -1.29 31.55
N ALA A 209 -2.04 -0.05 31.81
CA ALA A 209 -2.86 0.74 30.89
C ALA A 209 -2.16 0.93 29.53
N ALA A 210 -0.84 1.15 29.52
CA ALA A 210 -0.07 1.28 28.30
C ALA A 210 -0.13 0.00 27.45
N LYS A 211 0.01 -1.17 28.07
CA LYS A 211 -0.11 -2.46 27.36
C LYS A 211 -1.50 -2.69 26.79
N GLU A 212 -2.54 -2.32 27.54
CA GLU A 212 -3.94 -2.43 27.08
C GLU A 212 -4.19 -1.53 25.86
N ILE A 213 -3.74 -0.27 25.91
CA ILE A 213 -3.84 0.67 24.78
C ILE A 213 -3.09 0.15 23.55
N ILE A 214 -1.87 -0.34 23.74
CA ILE A 214 -1.08 -0.88 22.62
C ILE A 214 -1.71 -2.14 22.04
N ALA A 215 -2.26 -3.04 22.88
CA ALA A 215 -2.95 -4.23 22.39
C ALA A 215 -4.18 -3.87 21.54
N MET A 216 -4.96 -2.86 21.95
CA MET A 216 -6.07 -2.33 21.15
C MET A 216 -5.57 -1.73 19.83
N LEU A 217 -4.48 -0.97 19.86
CA LEU A 217 -3.88 -0.38 18.67
C LEU A 217 -3.34 -1.45 17.70
N GLU A 218 -2.64 -2.47 18.21
CA GLU A 218 -2.13 -3.59 17.42
C GLU A 218 -3.27 -4.40 16.79
N ALA A 219 -4.38 -4.63 17.50
CA ALA A 219 -5.55 -5.33 16.98
C ALA A 219 -6.15 -4.60 15.76
N GLU A 220 -6.38 -3.29 15.87
CA GLU A 220 -6.87 -2.47 14.76
C GLU A 220 -5.90 -2.48 13.57
N TYR A 221 -4.59 -2.49 13.81
CA TYR A 221 -3.58 -2.55 12.77
C TYR A 221 -3.52 -3.89 12.06
N HIS A 222 -3.48 -4.99 12.81
CA HIS A 222 -3.38 -6.35 12.28
C HIS A 222 -4.58 -6.74 11.45
N GLU A 223 -5.77 -6.21 11.75
CA GLU A 223 -6.96 -6.38 10.92
C GLU A 223 -6.86 -5.62 9.58
N ASN A 224 -6.09 -4.52 9.53
CA ASN A 224 -6.13 -3.56 8.43
C ASN A 224 -4.89 -3.53 7.52
N ILE A 225 -3.77 -4.11 7.95
CA ILE A 225 -2.54 -4.19 7.15
C ILE A 225 -2.47 -5.48 6.32
N LEU A 226 -1.69 -5.48 5.24
CA LEU A 226 -1.31 -6.71 4.54
C LEU A 226 -0.25 -7.43 5.35
N SER A 227 -0.57 -8.63 5.81
CA SER A 227 0.33 -9.45 6.61
C SER A 227 0.21 -10.90 6.20
N ALA A 228 1.29 -11.45 5.62
CA ALA A 228 1.41 -12.82 5.14
C ALA A 228 2.60 -13.53 5.82
N PRO A 229 2.54 -14.85 6.03
CA PRO A 229 3.62 -15.58 6.71
C PRO A 229 4.94 -15.51 5.91
N ASP A 230 4.84 -15.55 4.59
CA ASP A 230 5.98 -15.38 3.69
C ASP A 230 5.54 -14.72 2.36
N TRP A 231 6.53 -14.38 1.52
CA TRP A 231 6.28 -13.78 0.22
C TRP A 231 5.54 -14.71 -0.74
N GLN A 232 5.69 -16.03 -0.64
CA GLN A 232 4.99 -16.97 -1.50
C GLN A 232 3.49 -17.01 -1.17
N ALA A 233 3.11 -17.03 0.10
CA ALA A 233 1.73 -16.90 0.56
C ALA A 233 1.13 -15.57 0.10
N ALA A 234 1.88 -14.46 0.19
CA ALA A 234 1.43 -13.16 -0.34
C ALA A 234 1.13 -13.23 -1.86
N ARG A 235 1.99 -13.91 -2.64
CA ARG A 235 1.78 -14.10 -4.08
C ARG A 235 0.56 -14.95 -4.40
N LEU A 236 0.34 -16.03 -3.65
CA LEU A 236 -0.82 -16.88 -3.83
C LEU A 236 -2.10 -16.16 -3.42
N ALA A 237 -2.05 -15.31 -2.39
CA ALA A 237 -3.21 -14.52 -1.96
C ALA A 237 -3.67 -13.54 -3.06
N ILE A 238 -2.72 -12.95 -3.80
CA ILE A 238 -3.04 -12.13 -4.99
C ILE A 238 -3.75 -12.98 -6.05
N ALA A 239 -3.27 -14.19 -6.34
CA ALA A 239 -3.93 -15.08 -7.30
C ALA A 239 -5.32 -15.50 -6.84
N ALA A 240 -5.47 -15.87 -5.57
CA ALA A 240 -6.76 -16.26 -4.98
C ALA A 240 -7.78 -15.12 -5.09
N THR A 241 -7.39 -13.89 -4.71
CA THR A 241 -8.20 -12.68 -4.83
C THR A 241 -8.70 -12.44 -6.26
N ARG A 242 -7.82 -12.64 -7.25
CA ARG A 242 -8.16 -12.46 -8.67
C ARG A 242 -9.10 -13.53 -9.20
N ILE A 243 -8.93 -14.77 -8.74
CA ILE A 243 -9.70 -15.95 -9.16
C ILE A 243 -11.09 -15.94 -8.52
N GLN A 244 -11.20 -15.51 -7.26
CA GLN A 244 -12.46 -15.40 -6.51
C GLN A 244 -13.46 -14.45 -7.18
N ARG A 245 -12.97 -13.35 -7.75
CA ARG A 245 -13.82 -12.35 -8.42
C ARG A 245 -14.72 -13.02 -9.48
N PRO A 246 -16.05 -12.78 -9.44
CA PRO A 246 -16.99 -13.25 -10.45
C PRO A 246 -16.56 -12.87 -11.87
N LEU A 247 -17.03 -13.67 -12.84
CA LEU A 247 -16.79 -13.36 -14.23
C LEU A 247 -17.60 -12.11 -14.64
N GLY A 248 -17.04 -11.26 -15.49
CA GLY A 248 -17.68 -10.01 -15.94
C GLY A 248 -17.42 -8.79 -15.07
N THR A 249 -17.11 -8.94 -13.78
CA THR A 249 -17.11 -7.82 -12.82
C THR A 249 -15.75 -7.15 -12.61
N PHE A 250 -15.75 -5.98 -11.96
CA PHE A 250 -14.58 -5.33 -11.38
C PHE A 250 -14.69 -5.18 -9.86
N MET A 251 -13.57 -4.86 -9.21
CA MET A 251 -13.50 -4.59 -7.77
C MET A 251 -12.88 -3.21 -7.55
N SER A 252 -13.40 -2.45 -6.59
CA SER A 252 -12.73 -1.26 -6.07
C SER A 252 -11.39 -1.63 -5.40
N LEU A 253 -10.55 -0.63 -5.08
CA LEU A 253 -9.29 -0.89 -4.38
C LEU A 253 -9.55 -1.42 -2.97
N SER A 254 -10.48 -0.84 -2.23
CA SER A 254 -10.91 -1.32 -0.91
C SER A 254 -11.37 -2.78 -0.93
N THR A 255 -12.23 -3.14 -1.88
CA THR A 255 -12.72 -4.52 -2.05
C THR A 255 -11.57 -5.49 -2.37
N TYR A 256 -10.66 -5.09 -3.26
CA TYR A 256 -9.49 -5.91 -3.59
C TYR A 256 -8.56 -6.10 -2.37
N MET A 257 -8.28 -5.02 -1.63
CA MET A 257 -7.45 -5.06 -0.41
C MET A 257 -8.08 -5.90 0.69
N TYR A 258 -9.41 -5.88 0.80
CA TYR A 258 -10.12 -6.77 1.69
C TYR A 258 -9.85 -8.24 1.36
N PHE A 259 -10.15 -8.65 0.13
CA PHE A 259 -10.04 -10.07 -0.24
C PHE A 259 -8.60 -10.54 -0.10
N LEU A 260 -7.65 -9.67 -0.47
CA LEU A 260 -6.24 -9.94 -0.31
C LEU A 260 -5.86 -10.20 1.16
N ARG A 261 -6.34 -9.38 2.09
CA ARG A 261 -6.12 -9.58 3.54
C ARG A 261 -6.74 -10.89 4.02
N GLY A 262 -7.99 -11.17 3.66
CA GLY A 262 -8.66 -12.40 4.07
C GLY A 262 -7.93 -13.65 3.56
N TRP A 263 -7.46 -13.65 2.31
CA TRP A 263 -6.63 -14.73 1.78
C TRP A 263 -5.29 -14.87 2.52
N MET A 264 -4.64 -13.76 2.86
CA MET A 264 -3.42 -13.80 3.66
C MET A 264 -3.66 -14.36 5.07
N GLN A 265 -4.81 -14.07 5.68
CA GLN A 265 -5.20 -14.64 6.98
C GLN A 265 -5.50 -16.14 6.89
N ILE A 266 -6.24 -16.58 5.86
CA ILE A 266 -6.48 -18.01 5.59
C ILE A 266 -5.14 -18.73 5.41
N PHE A 267 -4.18 -18.13 4.70
CA PHE A 267 -2.86 -18.75 4.49
C PHE A 267 -1.93 -18.68 5.70
N LYS A 268 -2.32 -18.00 6.78
CA LYS A 268 -1.65 -18.11 8.09
C LYS A 268 -2.15 -19.29 8.92
N MET A 269 -3.33 -19.83 8.61
CA MET A 269 -3.88 -21.00 9.29
C MET A 269 -2.95 -22.21 9.07
N PRO A 270 -2.95 -23.20 9.98
CA PRO A 270 -2.22 -24.44 9.79
C PRO A 270 -2.63 -25.12 8.47
N ALA A 271 -1.66 -25.73 7.78
CA ALA A 271 -1.90 -26.44 6.52
C ALA A 271 -1.25 -27.84 6.59
N GLU A 272 -1.93 -28.86 6.04
CA GLU A 272 -1.42 -30.24 6.05
C GLU A 272 -0.13 -30.42 5.24
N THR A 273 0.10 -29.61 4.20
CA THR A 273 1.33 -29.61 3.40
C THR A 273 1.82 -28.19 3.17
N PRO A 274 2.85 -27.72 3.91
CA PRO A 274 3.38 -26.37 3.72
C PRO A 274 4.18 -26.25 2.40
N LEU A 275 4.16 -25.06 1.79
CA LEU A 275 4.81 -24.78 0.49
C LEU A 275 6.35 -24.82 0.53
N LYS A 276 6.95 -24.71 1.71
CA LYS A 276 8.36 -24.94 2.02
C LYS A 276 8.44 -25.63 3.39
N PRO A 277 9.51 -26.38 3.72
CA PRO A 277 9.78 -26.73 5.10
C PRO A 277 10.17 -25.45 5.85
N LEU A 278 9.20 -24.82 6.54
CA LEU A 278 9.42 -23.64 7.37
C LEU A 278 9.92 -24.03 8.76
N ALA A 279 10.60 -23.08 9.41
CA ALA A 279 11.31 -23.18 10.69
C ALA A 279 10.55 -23.92 11.82
N ARG A 280 11.30 -24.25 12.89
CA ARG A 280 10.93 -24.96 14.14
C ARG A 280 9.51 -24.74 14.69
N GLU A 281 8.92 -23.57 14.45
CA GLU A 281 7.56 -23.21 14.86
C GLU A 281 6.46 -23.87 14.01
N THR A 282 6.76 -24.22 12.75
CA THR A 282 5.87 -24.98 11.85
C THR A 282 5.91 -26.48 12.13
N ALA A 283 7.03 -27.02 12.62
CA ALA A 283 7.08 -28.40 13.10
C ALA A 283 6.12 -28.62 14.27
N LYS A 284 6.06 -27.67 15.22
CA LYS A 284 5.02 -27.64 16.27
C LYS A 284 3.60 -27.52 15.72
N ARG A 285 3.41 -26.84 14.58
CA ARG A 285 2.10 -26.70 13.91
C ARG A 285 1.69 -27.96 13.14
N ILE A 286 2.63 -28.69 12.56
CA ILE A 286 2.38 -29.99 11.94
C ILE A 286 2.00 -31.01 13.03
N GLU A 287 2.69 -30.99 14.17
CA GLU A 287 2.30 -31.75 15.37
C GLU A 287 0.90 -31.37 15.87
N SER A 288 0.52 -30.07 15.85
CA SER A 288 -0.83 -29.65 16.23
C SER A 288 -1.91 -30.07 15.23
N VAL A 289 -1.60 -30.11 13.92
CA VAL A 289 -2.53 -30.62 12.88
C VAL A 289 -2.71 -32.13 13.00
N ALA A 290 -1.63 -32.87 13.31
CA ALA A 290 -1.71 -34.31 13.59
C ALA A 290 -2.54 -34.64 14.85
N ALA A 291 -2.69 -33.66 15.76
CA ALA A 291 -3.51 -33.76 16.98
C ALA A 291 -4.92 -33.14 16.83
N ALA A 292 -5.24 -32.48 15.70
CA ALA A 292 -6.49 -31.76 15.49
C ALA A 292 -7.67 -32.73 15.23
N THR A 293 -8.84 -32.44 15.81
CA THR A 293 -10.05 -33.28 15.66
C THR A 293 -11.16 -32.53 14.91
N GLY A 294 -11.90 -33.23 14.04
CA GLY A 294 -13.10 -32.69 13.38
C GLY A 294 -12.85 -31.52 12.41
N SER A 295 -13.33 -30.33 12.77
CA SER A 295 -13.38 -29.15 11.89
C SER A 295 -12.00 -28.57 11.56
N GLU A 296 -11.08 -28.56 12.52
CA GLU A 296 -9.76 -27.94 12.35
C GLU A 296 -8.89 -28.69 11.33
N ALA A 297 -8.97 -30.02 11.30
CA ALA A 297 -8.29 -30.85 10.31
C ALA A 297 -8.86 -30.61 8.90
N LYS A 298 -10.19 -30.45 8.78
CA LYS A 298 -10.86 -30.13 7.51
C LYS A 298 -10.43 -28.77 6.97
N ASP A 299 -10.31 -27.77 7.84
CA ASP A 299 -9.86 -26.43 7.47
C ASP A 299 -8.39 -26.46 7.01
N ALA A 300 -7.52 -27.16 7.75
CA ALA A 300 -6.11 -27.32 7.39
C ALA A 300 -5.91 -28.03 6.04
N ARG A 301 -6.72 -29.04 5.75
CA ARG A 301 -6.76 -29.72 4.45
C ARG A 301 -7.19 -28.77 3.33
N THR A 302 -8.28 -28.03 3.56
CA THR A 302 -8.82 -27.06 2.60
C THR A 302 -7.78 -26.00 2.25
N VAL A 303 -7.06 -25.47 3.25
CA VAL A 303 -5.95 -24.52 3.04
C VAL A 303 -4.83 -25.14 2.22
N GLY A 304 -4.42 -26.38 2.53
CA GLY A 304 -3.41 -27.11 1.76
C GLY A 304 -3.77 -27.30 0.28
N GLU A 305 -5.01 -27.69 -0.01
CA GLU A 305 -5.52 -27.91 -1.37
C GLU A 305 -5.56 -26.61 -2.20
N VAL A 306 -5.97 -25.50 -1.57
CA VAL A 306 -5.95 -24.16 -2.19
C VAL A 306 -4.52 -23.74 -2.51
N LEU A 307 -3.60 -23.83 -1.54
CA LEU A 307 -2.20 -23.43 -1.73
C LEU A 307 -1.54 -24.23 -2.86
N ALA A 308 -1.72 -25.55 -2.88
CA ALA A 308 -1.16 -26.43 -3.89
C ALA A 308 -1.69 -26.11 -5.30
N SER A 309 -3.01 -25.96 -5.44
CA SER A 309 -3.64 -25.69 -6.74
C SER A 309 -3.31 -24.30 -7.30
N LEU A 310 -3.27 -23.27 -6.44
CA LEU A 310 -2.83 -21.93 -6.84
C LEU A 310 -1.36 -21.93 -7.25
N HIS A 311 -0.51 -22.64 -6.53
CA HIS A 311 0.92 -22.72 -6.83
C HIS A 311 1.17 -23.43 -8.17
N GLU A 312 0.51 -24.56 -8.43
CA GLU A 312 0.60 -25.27 -9.71
C GLU A 312 0.11 -24.40 -10.87
N TYR A 313 -1.00 -23.68 -10.68
CA TYR A 313 -1.52 -22.76 -11.68
C TYR A 313 -0.56 -21.59 -11.96
N GLN A 314 -0.02 -20.95 -10.92
CA GLN A 314 0.96 -19.86 -11.06
C GLN A 314 2.22 -20.32 -11.81
N LYS A 315 2.75 -21.49 -11.45
CA LYS A 315 3.92 -22.08 -12.13
C LYS A 315 3.66 -22.27 -13.63
N MET A 316 2.46 -22.74 -14.00
CA MET A 316 2.09 -22.89 -15.41
C MET A 316 1.96 -21.54 -16.14
N LEU A 317 1.39 -20.52 -15.50
CA LEU A 317 1.32 -19.17 -16.06
C LEU A 317 2.72 -18.60 -16.36
N GLU A 318 3.66 -18.81 -15.44
CA GLU A 318 5.06 -18.38 -15.58
C GLU A 318 5.79 -19.11 -16.71
N LEU A 319 5.62 -20.43 -16.80
CA LEU A 319 6.21 -21.25 -17.86
C LEU A 319 5.73 -20.80 -19.25
N VAL A 320 4.43 -20.60 -19.40
CA VAL A 320 3.81 -20.23 -20.70
C VAL A 320 3.93 -18.72 -20.98
N LYS A 321 4.20 -17.92 -19.95
CA LYS A 321 4.28 -16.45 -20.00
C LYS A 321 2.97 -15.82 -20.49
N VAL A 322 1.84 -16.36 -20.05
CA VAL A 322 0.49 -15.83 -20.31
C VAL A 322 -0.12 -15.35 -19.00
N LYS A 323 -0.85 -14.23 -19.06
CA LYS A 323 -1.52 -13.65 -17.89
C LYS A 323 -2.81 -14.40 -17.56
N ASP A 324 -3.12 -14.54 -16.27
CA ASP A 324 -4.41 -15.08 -15.82
C ASP A 324 -5.60 -14.30 -16.44
N ASP A 325 -5.57 -12.98 -16.57
CA ASP A 325 -6.68 -12.22 -17.18
C ASP A 325 -6.97 -12.64 -18.64
N ARG A 326 -5.98 -13.16 -19.38
CA ARG A 326 -6.21 -13.73 -20.72
C ARG A 326 -6.94 -15.06 -20.64
N ILE A 327 -6.57 -15.90 -19.69
CA ILE A 327 -7.20 -17.20 -19.45
C ILE A 327 -8.63 -17.01 -18.93
N ARG A 328 -8.83 -16.07 -17.99
CA ARG A 328 -10.14 -15.67 -17.47
C ARG A 328 -11.09 -15.24 -18.60
N ARG A 329 -10.63 -14.47 -19.59
CA ARG A 329 -11.48 -14.08 -20.74
C ARG A 329 -11.86 -15.26 -21.63
N ILE A 330 -11.01 -16.28 -21.73
CA ILE A 330 -11.31 -17.49 -22.49
C ILE A 330 -12.36 -18.30 -21.74
N GLU A 331 -12.22 -18.43 -20.42
CA GLU A 331 -13.25 -19.01 -19.55
C GLU A 331 -14.61 -18.30 -19.71
N MET A 332 -14.62 -16.96 -19.73
CA MET A 332 -15.85 -16.18 -20.00
C MET A 332 -16.48 -16.49 -21.35
N ASN A 333 -15.67 -16.84 -22.36
CA ASN A 333 -16.14 -17.17 -23.70
C ASN A 333 -16.32 -18.69 -23.89
N GLY A 334 -16.70 -19.41 -22.83
CA GLY A 334 -16.97 -20.85 -22.88
C GLY A 334 -15.73 -21.73 -23.15
N GLY A 335 -14.53 -21.25 -22.83
CA GLY A 335 -13.28 -21.96 -23.11
C GLY A 335 -12.79 -21.84 -24.56
N VAL A 336 -13.51 -21.09 -25.41
CA VAL A 336 -13.19 -20.97 -26.83
C VAL A 336 -12.06 -19.97 -27.04
N ARG A 337 -11.01 -20.42 -27.74
CA ARG A 337 -9.88 -19.56 -28.13
C ARG A 337 -10.35 -18.49 -29.13
N PRO A 338 -9.92 -17.23 -29.00
CA PRO A 338 -10.23 -16.21 -29.99
C PRO A 338 -9.69 -16.59 -31.38
N SER A 339 -10.43 -16.25 -32.43
CA SER A 339 -9.98 -16.50 -33.81
C SER A 339 -8.70 -15.73 -34.14
N MET A 340 -7.87 -16.31 -35.01
CA MET A 340 -6.62 -15.70 -35.48
C MET A 340 -6.84 -14.29 -36.01
N MET A 341 -7.85 -14.11 -36.88
CA MET A 341 -8.21 -12.82 -37.47
C MET A 341 -8.60 -11.78 -36.40
N ARG A 342 -9.33 -12.18 -35.35
CA ARG A 342 -9.69 -11.28 -34.25
C ARG A 342 -8.45 -10.84 -33.48
N CYS A 343 -7.53 -11.76 -33.20
CA CYS A 343 -6.26 -11.44 -32.54
C CYS A 343 -5.42 -10.48 -33.36
N LEU A 344 -5.27 -10.74 -34.67
CA LEU A 344 -4.51 -9.88 -35.59
C LEU A 344 -5.09 -8.47 -35.67
N ARG A 345 -6.43 -8.32 -35.79
CA ARG A 345 -7.08 -7.00 -35.77
C ARG A 345 -6.82 -6.22 -34.49
N ILE A 346 -6.89 -6.89 -33.32
CA ILE A 346 -6.61 -6.23 -32.04
C ILE A 346 -5.13 -5.86 -31.93
N ILE A 347 -4.22 -6.72 -32.40
CA ILE A 347 -2.79 -6.42 -32.44
C ILE A 347 -2.52 -5.21 -33.32
N ALA A 348 -3.05 -5.17 -34.55
CA ALA A 348 -2.88 -4.05 -35.47
C ALA A 348 -3.36 -2.72 -34.87
N TYR A 349 -4.58 -2.69 -34.32
CA TYR A 349 -5.11 -1.52 -33.61
C TYR A 349 -4.20 -1.08 -32.46
N ARG A 350 -3.77 -2.03 -31.62
CA ARG A 350 -2.89 -1.73 -30.47
C ARG A 350 -1.51 -1.29 -30.91
N MET A 351 -0.97 -1.81 -32.03
CA MET A 351 0.30 -1.38 -32.59
C MET A 351 0.20 0.07 -33.06
N THR A 352 -0.82 0.44 -33.82
CA THR A 352 -1.05 1.83 -34.24
C THR A 352 -1.15 2.75 -33.03
N LEU A 353 -2.00 2.43 -32.06
CA LEU A 353 -2.17 3.23 -30.84
C LEU A 353 -0.86 3.35 -30.05
N CYS A 354 -0.14 2.24 -29.88
CA CYS A 354 1.14 2.19 -29.18
C CYS A 354 2.18 3.07 -29.86
N SER A 355 2.31 2.98 -31.19
CA SER A 355 3.23 3.80 -31.99
C SER A 355 2.89 5.28 -31.86
N THR A 356 1.62 5.66 -32.05
CA THR A 356 1.18 7.06 -31.90
C THR A 356 1.48 7.61 -30.51
N LEU A 357 1.14 6.88 -29.45
CA LEU A 357 1.38 7.32 -28.08
C LEU A 357 2.86 7.45 -27.76
N PHE A 358 3.70 6.51 -28.23
CA PHE A 358 5.15 6.62 -28.06
C PHE A 358 5.74 7.81 -28.83
N THR A 359 5.28 8.07 -30.06
CA THR A 359 5.73 9.22 -30.84
C THR A 359 5.39 10.54 -30.13
N VAL A 360 4.15 10.68 -29.65
CA VAL A 360 3.74 11.90 -28.92
C VAL A 360 4.48 12.05 -27.59
N ALA A 361 4.73 10.94 -26.88
CA ALA A 361 5.48 10.97 -25.62
C ALA A 361 7.00 11.15 -25.81
N ALA A 362 7.56 10.86 -27.00
CA ALA A 362 9.00 10.76 -27.22
C ALA A 362 9.80 11.99 -26.77
N PRO A 363 9.39 13.25 -27.07
CA PRO A 363 10.16 14.41 -26.64
C PRO A 363 10.21 14.55 -25.11
N GLY A 364 9.09 14.29 -24.43
CA GLY A 364 9.06 14.28 -22.97
C GLY A 364 9.85 13.12 -22.37
N LEU A 365 9.83 11.94 -23.00
CA LEU A 365 10.63 10.79 -22.59
C LEU A 365 12.14 11.05 -22.71
N ALA A 366 12.55 11.80 -23.72
CA ALA A 366 13.94 12.25 -23.86
C ALA A 366 14.34 13.14 -22.68
N ILE A 367 13.48 14.07 -22.27
CA ILE A 367 13.70 14.92 -21.08
C ILE A 367 13.72 14.08 -19.79
N TRP A 368 12.86 13.06 -19.66
CA TRP A 368 12.87 12.14 -18.51
C TRP A 368 14.10 11.22 -18.46
N SER A 369 14.78 10.99 -19.58
CA SER A 369 15.82 9.95 -19.70
C SER A 369 16.96 10.06 -18.67
N PRO A 370 17.51 11.25 -18.35
CA PRO A 370 18.59 11.36 -17.34
C PRO A 370 18.07 11.04 -15.94
N VAL A 371 16.86 11.51 -15.62
CA VAL A 371 16.20 11.28 -14.33
C VAL A 371 15.93 9.79 -14.13
N TRP A 372 15.42 9.10 -15.16
CA TRP A 372 15.20 7.66 -15.13
C TRP A 372 16.48 6.84 -15.00
N PHE A 373 17.54 7.24 -15.69
CA PHE A 373 18.84 6.61 -15.57
C PHE A 373 19.35 6.68 -14.12
N LEU A 374 19.31 7.87 -13.51
CA LEU A 374 19.70 8.07 -12.11
C LEU A 374 18.83 7.27 -11.15
N ILE A 375 17.50 7.30 -11.33
CA ILE A 375 16.56 6.51 -10.55
C ILE A 375 16.90 5.02 -10.63
N LYS A 376 17.13 4.48 -11.84
CA LYS A 376 17.44 3.05 -12.00
C LYS A 376 18.79 2.65 -11.47
N ARG A 377 19.81 3.51 -11.61
CA ARG A 377 21.12 3.30 -10.99
C ARG A 377 21.00 3.24 -9.47
N LYS A 378 20.29 4.19 -8.86
CA LYS A 378 20.07 4.24 -7.41
C LYS A 378 19.22 3.08 -6.91
N GLU A 379 18.14 2.73 -7.62
CA GLU A 379 17.29 1.57 -7.31
C GLU A 379 18.12 0.28 -7.26
N ARG A 380 18.94 0.00 -8.29
CA ARG A 380 19.82 -1.18 -8.29
C ARG A 380 20.81 -1.17 -7.13
N SER A 381 21.42 -0.03 -6.84
CA SER A 381 22.36 0.13 -5.73
C SER A 381 21.71 -0.03 -4.35
N LEU A 382 20.44 0.35 -4.18
CA LEU A 382 19.71 0.14 -2.93
C LEU A 382 19.29 -1.32 -2.78
N LEU A 383 18.73 -1.91 -3.84
CA LEU A 383 18.32 -3.31 -3.84
C LEU A 383 19.51 -4.25 -3.62
N SER A 384 20.70 -3.93 -4.14
CA SER A 384 21.92 -4.72 -3.92
C SER A 384 22.42 -4.71 -2.47
N LYS A 385 21.96 -3.79 -1.63
CA LYS A 385 22.30 -3.74 -0.19
C LYS A 385 21.39 -4.62 0.68
N GLY A 386 20.41 -5.28 0.07
CA GLY A 386 19.48 -6.19 0.74
C GLY A 386 18.12 -5.58 1.08
N VAL A 387 17.25 -6.42 1.63
CA VAL A 387 15.81 -6.17 1.85
C VAL A 387 15.54 -4.93 2.75
N GLY A 388 16.45 -4.62 3.66
CA GLY A 388 16.33 -3.48 4.58
C GLY A 388 16.39 -2.10 3.93
N TRP A 389 16.77 -2.00 2.65
CA TRP A 389 16.86 -0.73 1.92
C TRP A 389 15.73 -0.49 0.92
N VAL A 390 14.77 -1.42 0.85
CA VAL A 390 13.71 -1.38 -0.17
C VAL A 390 12.68 -0.28 0.14
N ASP A 391 12.50 0.09 1.41
CA ASP A 391 11.69 1.24 1.85
C ASP A 391 12.22 2.58 1.30
N SER A 392 13.53 2.69 1.13
CA SER A 392 14.21 3.88 0.60
C SER A 392 14.06 4.02 -0.92
N VAL A 393 13.59 3.00 -1.63
CA VAL A 393 13.48 3.03 -3.11
C VAL A 393 12.41 4.03 -3.56
N ALA A 394 11.24 4.03 -2.91
CA ALA A 394 10.16 4.95 -3.24
C ALA A 394 10.55 6.40 -2.93
N GLU A 395 11.15 6.63 -1.76
CA GLU A 395 11.73 7.91 -1.36
C GLU A 395 12.72 8.44 -2.40
N ASN A 396 13.72 7.63 -2.78
CA ASN A 396 14.73 8.06 -3.76
C ASN A 396 14.11 8.38 -5.12
N LYS A 397 13.10 7.63 -5.57
CA LYS A 397 12.39 7.92 -6.82
C LYS A 397 11.68 9.27 -6.77
N MET A 398 11.01 9.56 -5.65
CA MET A 398 10.28 10.82 -5.49
C MET A 398 11.24 12.01 -5.40
N ILE A 399 12.33 11.89 -4.64
CA ILE A 399 13.35 12.93 -4.49
C ILE A 399 14.04 13.21 -5.84
N VAL A 400 14.60 12.18 -6.49
CA VAL A 400 15.31 12.33 -7.76
C VAL A 400 14.37 12.81 -8.87
N GLY A 401 13.12 12.31 -8.87
CA GLY A 401 12.08 12.78 -9.77
C GLY A 401 11.81 14.27 -9.61
N PHE A 402 11.56 14.74 -8.38
CA PHE A 402 11.25 16.13 -8.10
C PHE A 402 12.40 17.08 -8.46
N PHE A 403 13.61 16.82 -7.94
CA PHE A 403 14.76 17.69 -8.24
C PHE A 403 15.12 17.65 -9.72
N GLY A 404 14.95 16.51 -10.39
CA GLY A 404 15.09 16.42 -11.84
C GLY A 404 14.15 17.37 -12.58
N LEU A 405 12.87 17.43 -12.19
CA LEU A 405 11.88 18.34 -12.78
C LEU A 405 12.23 19.82 -12.54
N LEU A 406 12.67 20.16 -11.33
CA LEU A 406 13.05 21.53 -10.99
C LEU A 406 14.25 21.99 -11.84
N THR A 407 15.28 21.15 -11.96
CA THR A 407 16.44 21.42 -12.80
C THR A 407 16.04 21.62 -14.26
N MET A 408 15.11 20.82 -14.79
CA MET A 408 14.61 21.01 -16.15
C MET A 408 13.84 22.32 -16.31
N GLY A 409 13.02 22.73 -15.34
CA GLY A 409 12.35 24.03 -15.34
C GLY A 409 13.33 25.20 -15.49
N VAL A 410 14.42 25.16 -14.73
CA VAL A 410 15.49 26.16 -14.79
C VAL A 410 16.23 26.11 -16.15
N LEU A 411 16.64 24.92 -16.59
CA LEU A 411 17.41 24.75 -17.84
C LEU A 411 16.65 25.20 -19.08
N PHE A 412 15.33 24.97 -19.13
CA PHE A 412 14.50 25.35 -20.26
C PHE A 412 13.91 26.76 -20.13
N ASN A 413 14.23 27.50 -19.06
CA ASN A 413 13.68 28.81 -18.74
C ASN A 413 12.15 28.86 -18.83
N VAL A 414 11.50 27.79 -18.35
CA VAL A 414 10.04 27.61 -18.38
C VAL A 414 9.56 27.49 -16.95
N ALA A 415 8.38 28.04 -16.66
CA ALA A 415 7.77 27.93 -15.34
C ALA A 415 7.67 26.46 -14.92
N ALA A 416 8.17 26.13 -13.72
CA ALA A 416 8.16 24.76 -13.19
C ALA A 416 6.78 24.07 -13.25
N PRO A 417 5.63 24.76 -13.03
CA PRO A 417 4.31 24.15 -13.21
C PRO A 417 4.03 23.66 -14.64
N VAL A 418 4.50 24.39 -15.66
CA VAL A 418 4.29 24.02 -17.08
C VAL A 418 5.13 22.79 -17.42
N VAL A 419 6.41 22.78 -17.02
CA VAL A 419 7.29 21.62 -17.19
C VAL A 419 6.72 20.40 -16.47
N PHE A 420 6.21 20.59 -15.25
CA PHE A 420 5.56 19.54 -14.49
C PHE A 420 4.33 18.97 -15.21
N LEU A 421 3.40 19.81 -15.67
CA LEU A 421 2.21 19.35 -16.40
C LEU A 421 2.57 18.58 -17.67
N TYR A 422 3.53 19.09 -18.44
CA TYR A 422 4.01 18.43 -19.65
C TYR A 422 4.64 17.06 -19.36
N LEU A 423 5.50 16.98 -18.34
CA LEU A 423 6.18 15.74 -17.98
C LEU A 423 5.25 14.73 -17.29
N TRP A 424 4.23 15.20 -16.58
CA TRP A 424 3.13 14.38 -16.08
C TRP A 424 2.29 13.81 -17.23
N LEU A 425 1.93 14.62 -18.22
CA LEU A 425 1.18 14.16 -19.40
C LEU A 425 2.01 13.16 -20.22
N THR A 426 3.30 13.41 -20.38
CA THR A 426 4.24 12.47 -20.99
C THR A 426 4.20 11.11 -20.31
N MET A 427 4.28 11.10 -18.96
CA MET A 427 4.17 9.88 -18.18
C MET A 427 2.84 9.19 -18.46
N ARG A 428 1.72 9.92 -18.44
CA ARG A 428 0.39 9.37 -18.68
C ARG A 428 0.27 8.71 -20.06
N LEU A 429 0.80 9.35 -21.11
CA LEU A 429 0.84 8.79 -22.46
C LEU A 429 1.71 7.54 -22.51
N TYR A 430 2.87 7.57 -21.87
CA TYR A 430 3.76 6.42 -21.73
C TYR A 430 3.08 5.24 -21.02
N GLU A 431 2.27 5.48 -19.98
CA GLU A 431 1.53 4.42 -19.29
C GLU A 431 0.58 3.67 -20.24
N GLU A 432 -0.17 4.40 -21.06
CA GLU A 432 -1.11 3.81 -22.03
C GLU A 432 -0.40 3.15 -23.21
N ALA A 433 0.74 3.69 -23.64
CA ALA A 433 1.62 3.08 -24.65
C ALA A 433 2.14 1.73 -24.15
N VAL A 434 2.70 1.69 -22.94
CA VAL A 434 3.16 0.45 -22.29
C VAL A 434 2.00 -0.52 -22.13
N ALA A 435 0.84 -0.09 -21.63
CA ALA A 435 -0.34 -0.96 -21.50
C ALA A 435 -0.78 -1.57 -22.84
N SER A 436 -0.67 -0.82 -23.93
CA SER A 436 -0.95 -1.31 -25.28
C SER A 436 0.12 -2.31 -25.76
N ALA A 437 1.40 -2.02 -25.54
CA ALA A 437 2.51 -2.95 -25.80
C ALA A 437 2.33 -4.28 -25.04
N ARG A 438 2.01 -4.22 -23.74
CA ARG A 438 1.68 -5.41 -22.93
C ARG A 438 0.53 -6.20 -23.53
N SER A 439 -0.50 -5.50 -24.00
CA SER A 439 -1.66 -6.15 -24.60
C SER A 439 -1.27 -6.91 -25.86
N ILE A 440 -0.41 -6.34 -26.72
CA ILE A 440 0.13 -6.98 -27.92
C ILE A 440 0.90 -8.24 -27.53
N CYS A 441 1.88 -8.14 -26.63
CA CYS A 441 2.66 -9.29 -26.18
C CYS A 441 1.77 -10.41 -25.62
N GLY A 442 0.78 -10.06 -24.81
CA GLY A 442 -0.15 -11.04 -24.23
C GLY A 442 -1.05 -11.73 -25.25
N ILE A 443 -1.49 -11.03 -26.31
CA ILE A 443 -2.29 -11.64 -27.39
C ILE A 443 -1.40 -12.53 -28.27
N TYR A 444 -0.19 -12.07 -28.59
CA TYR A 444 0.79 -12.87 -29.32
C TYR A 444 1.11 -14.18 -28.58
N ARG A 445 1.39 -14.12 -27.26
CA ARG A 445 1.60 -15.34 -26.45
C ARG A 445 0.38 -16.25 -26.47
N LEU A 446 -0.81 -15.68 -26.40
CA LEU A 446 -2.05 -16.44 -26.53
C LEU A 446 -2.26 -17.03 -27.94
N MET A 447 -1.62 -16.52 -28.99
CA MET A 447 -1.63 -17.11 -30.34
C MET A 447 -0.58 -18.21 -30.51
N VAL A 448 0.52 -18.16 -29.79
CA VAL A 448 1.61 -19.14 -29.90
C VAL A 448 1.44 -20.33 -28.94
N ILE A 449 0.68 -20.17 -27.85
CA ILE A 449 0.41 -21.27 -26.91
C ILE A 449 -0.19 -22.49 -27.64
N SER A 450 0.31 -23.68 -27.30
CA SER A 450 -0.20 -24.94 -27.84
C SER A 450 -1.61 -25.20 -27.32
N GLY A 451 -2.44 -25.91 -28.10
CA GLY A 451 -3.78 -26.29 -27.66
C GLY A 451 -3.77 -27.19 -26.42
N ARG A 452 -2.72 -28.02 -26.25
CA ARG A 452 -2.52 -28.87 -25.08
C ARG A 452 -2.26 -28.04 -23.83
N ASP A 453 -1.33 -27.09 -23.91
CA ASP A 453 -0.97 -26.23 -22.77
C ASP A 453 -2.12 -25.30 -22.39
N LEU A 454 -2.86 -24.77 -23.38
CA LEU A 454 -4.04 -23.94 -23.11
C LEU A 454 -5.12 -24.72 -22.36
N ARG A 455 -5.42 -25.96 -22.78
CA ARG A 455 -6.38 -26.82 -22.08
C ARG A 455 -5.91 -27.17 -20.67
N LYS A 456 -4.63 -27.52 -20.50
CA LYS A 456 -4.03 -27.77 -19.18
C LYS A 456 -4.16 -26.54 -18.28
N LEU A 457 -3.84 -25.36 -18.80
CA LEU A 457 -3.90 -24.11 -18.06
C LEU A 457 -5.33 -23.72 -17.66
N LEU A 458 -6.32 -23.96 -18.53
CA LEU A 458 -7.74 -23.79 -18.21
C LEU A 458 -8.19 -24.76 -17.11
N ALA A 459 -7.80 -26.04 -17.20
CA ALA A 459 -8.11 -27.04 -16.19
C ALA A 459 -7.51 -26.69 -14.83
N LEU A 460 -6.24 -26.26 -14.79
CA LEU A 460 -5.58 -25.79 -13.58
C LEU A 460 -6.28 -24.56 -12.99
N ARG A 461 -6.70 -23.60 -13.84
CA ARG A 461 -7.46 -22.43 -13.38
C ARG A 461 -8.80 -22.82 -12.76
N LEU A 462 -9.55 -23.71 -13.40
CA LEU A 462 -10.85 -24.18 -12.92
C LEU A 462 -10.70 -24.95 -11.59
N ARG A 463 -9.67 -25.79 -11.47
CA ARG A 463 -9.34 -26.48 -10.21
C ARG A 463 -9.00 -25.49 -9.10
N ALA A 464 -8.12 -24.52 -9.38
CA ALA A 464 -7.77 -23.48 -8.42
C ALA A 464 -9.01 -22.65 -8.02
N LYS A 465 -9.87 -22.31 -8.98
CA LYS A 465 -11.14 -21.62 -8.71
C LYS A 465 -12.07 -22.43 -7.82
N TRP A 466 -12.18 -23.74 -8.04
CA TRP A 466 -13.00 -24.62 -7.21
C TRP A 466 -12.51 -24.63 -5.76
N HIS A 467 -11.21 -24.86 -5.51
CA HIS A 467 -10.66 -24.81 -4.15
C HIS A 467 -10.80 -23.43 -3.51
N VAL A 468 -10.51 -22.36 -4.28
CA VAL A 468 -10.69 -20.96 -3.83
C VAL A 468 -12.13 -20.76 -3.36
N LEU A 469 -13.13 -21.15 -4.14
CA LEU A 469 -14.54 -20.99 -3.76
C LEU A 469 -14.93 -21.82 -2.53
N GLN A 470 -14.36 -23.01 -2.32
CA GLN A 470 -14.59 -23.78 -1.10
C GLN A 470 -14.01 -23.08 0.14
N ALA A 471 -12.80 -22.54 0.02
CA ALA A 471 -12.12 -21.84 1.11
C ALA A 471 -12.68 -20.44 1.40
N VAL A 472 -13.56 -19.88 0.56
CA VAL A 472 -14.24 -18.60 0.88
C VAL A 472 -15.01 -18.71 2.20
N SER A 473 -15.52 -19.89 2.55
CA SER A 473 -16.21 -20.12 3.83
C SER A 473 -15.32 -19.92 5.07
N LEU A 474 -13.98 -19.95 4.90
CA LEU A 474 -12.99 -19.73 5.97
C LEU A 474 -12.66 -18.25 6.18
N PHE A 475 -13.24 -17.34 5.38
CA PHE A 475 -13.05 -15.91 5.61
C PHE A 475 -13.61 -15.53 6.98
N PRO A 476 -12.92 -14.65 7.73
CA PRO A 476 -13.42 -14.18 9.00
C PRO A 476 -14.77 -13.47 8.80
N LYS A 477 -15.82 -13.92 9.51
CA LYS A 477 -17.18 -13.36 9.41
C LYS A 477 -17.21 -11.87 9.75
N SER A 478 -16.46 -11.46 10.77
CA SER A 478 -16.33 -10.05 11.18
C SER A 478 -15.84 -9.14 10.06
N SER A 479 -15.04 -9.70 9.14
CA SER A 479 -14.48 -8.98 8.02
C SER A 479 -15.54 -8.83 6.91
N ALA A 480 -16.36 -9.85 6.63
CA ALA A 480 -17.30 -9.85 5.51
C ALA A 480 -18.46 -8.85 5.69
N ASP A 481 -19.07 -8.82 6.87
CA ASP A 481 -20.17 -7.91 7.18
C ASP A 481 -19.72 -6.44 7.15
N ARG A 482 -18.49 -6.17 7.64
CA ARG A 482 -17.87 -4.83 7.58
C ARG A 482 -17.58 -4.36 6.15
N ILE A 483 -17.27 -5.25 5.20
CA ILE A 483 -17.13 -4.82 3.79
C ILE A 483 -18.48 -4.38 3.23
N MET A 484 -19.54 -5.15 3.49
CA MET A 484 -20.85 -4.86 2.91
C MET A 484 -21.32 -3.49 3.39
N GLU A 485 -21.01 -3.16 4.64
CA GLU A 485 -21.21 -1.83 5.21
C GLU A 485 -20.28 -0.76 4.58
N GLU A 486 -19.00 -1.07 4.33
CA GLU A 486 -17.99 -0.11 3.84
C GLU A 486 -17.94 0.12 2.31
N CYS A 487 -18.29 -0.91 1.52
CA CYS A 487 -18.33 -0.87 0.06
C CYS A 487 -19.71 -0.54 -0.49
N GLY A 488 -20.75 -0.58 0.36
CA GLY A 488 -22.15 -0.48 -0.05
C GLY A 488 -22.59 -1.70 -0.89
N ASP A 489 -23.71 -1.56 -1.59
CA ASP A 489 -24.35 -2.65 -2.35
C ASP A 489 -23.54 -3.14 -3.57
N ASP A 490 -22.53 -2.39 -4.03
CA ASP A 490 -21.75 -2.69 -5.25
C ASP A 490 -20.32 -3.18 -4.94
N VAL A 491 -20.20 -4.30 -4.22
CA VAL A 491 -18.92 -5.01 -4.05
C VAL A 491 -18.31 -5.41 -5.41
N TYR A 492 -19.18 -5.74 -6.36
CA TYR A 492 -18.82 -6.07 -7.73
C TYR A 492 -19.68 -5.28 -8.69
N ALA A 493 -19.11 -4.27 -9.32
CA ALA A 493 -19.80 -3.58 -10.39
C ALA A 493 -19.62 -4.33 -11.72
N ASP A 494 -20.72 -4.43 -12.47
CA ASP A 494 -20.75 -5.07 -13.78
C ASP A 494 -20.06 -4.18 -14.83
N LYS A 495 -19.28 -4.79 -15.73
CA LYS A 495 -18.74 -4.08 -16.89
C LYS A 495 -19.81 -3.63 -17.87
N SER A 496 -21.00 -4.21 -17.82
CA SER A 496 -22.10 -3.80 -18.70
C SER A 496 -22.57 -2.37 -18.42
N THR A 497 -22.41 -1.85 -17.19
CA THR A 497 -22.98 -0.57 -16.75
C THR A 497 -22.03 0.63 -16.89
N GLU A 498 -20.71 0.46 -16.73
CA GLU A 498 -19.74 1.58 -16.76
C GLU A 498 -19.54 2.22 -18.15
N ASP A 499 -19.81 1.48 -19.24
CA ASP A 499 -19.53 1.92 -20.62
C ASP A 499 -20.80 2.30 -21.42
N VAL A 500 -21.98 2.32 -20.79
CA VAL A 500 -23.23 2.72 -21.44
C VAL A 500 -23.19 4.22 -21.77
N GLY A 501 -23.33 4.57 -23.05
CA GLY A 501 -23.47 5.96 -23.52
C GLY A 501 -22.18 6.74 -23.80
N ARG A 502 -20.98 6.17 -23.58
CA ARG A 502 -19.71 6.86 -23.89
C ARG A 502 -19.18 6.48 -25.29
N PRO A 503 -18.64 7.44 -26.08
CA PRO A 503 -18.00 7.12 -27.35
C PRO A 503 -16.86 6.11 -27.15
N ARG A 504 -16.78 5.09 -28.01
CA ARG A 504 -15.77 4.00 -27.94
C ARG A 504 -14.33 4.50 -27.85
N TRP A 505 -14.02 5.68 -28.37
CA TRP A 505 -12.69 6.28 -28.29
C TRP A 505 -12.41 6.93 -26.92
N TRP A 506 -13.43 7.48 -26.25
CA TRP A 506 -13.36 8.05 -24.90
C TRP A 506 -13.26 6.98 -23.81
N THR A 507 -13.93 5.84 -24.00
CA THR A 507 -13.65 4.62 -23.21
C THR A 507 -12.25 4.07 -23.49
N ASN A 508 -11.66 4.44 -24.65
CA ASN A 508 -10.35 3.99 -25.10
C ASN A 508 -9.15 4.82 -24.65
N PHE A 509 -9.32 6.04 -24.14
CA PHE A 509 -8.23 6.84 -23.56
C PHE A 509 -8.80 7.95 -22.65
N ASN A 510 -8.36 7.98 -21.39
CA ASN A 510 -8.69 9.08 -20.47
C ASN A 510 -7.36 9.59 -19.85
N PRO A 511 -7.02 10.89 -20.06
CA PRO A 511 -5.79 11.46 -19.50
C PRO A 511 -5.82 11.53 -17.97
N MET A 512 -7.01 11.62 -17.36
CA MET A 512 -7.18 11.71 -15.90
C MET A 512 -7.40 10.34 -15.22
N ARG A 513 -7.77 9.28 -15.95
CA ARG A 513 -8.04 7.94 -15.39
C ARG A 513 -7.14 6.89 -16.01
N ARG A 514 -6.30 6.24 -15.20
CA ARG A 514 -5.58 5.01 -15.61
C ARG A 514 -6.54 3.84 -15.65
N ARG A 515 -6.63 3.16 -16.80
CA ARG A 515 -7.42 1.93 -16.91
C ARG A 515 -6.60 0.75 -16.41
N LYS A 516 -6.80 0.39 -15.15
CA LYS A 516 -6.24 -0.83 -14.58
C LYS A 516 -7.20 -1.98 -14.84
N LYS A 517 -6.69 -3.10 -15.36
CA LYS A 517 -7.48 -4.34 -15.45
C LYS A 517 -7.43 -5.13 -14.14
N ASP A 518 -6.40 -4.85 -13.36
CA ASP A 518 -6.10 -5.43 -12.07
C ASP A 518 -5.23 -4.45 -11.25
N TRP A 519 -5.40 -4.46 -9.93
CA TRP A 519 -4.65 -3.62 -8.99
C TRP A 519 -3.18 -4.06 -8.84
N ASN A 520 -2.86 -5.28 -9.31
CA ASN A 520 -1.48 -5.80 -9.42
C ASN A 520 -0.76 -5.37 -10.72
N GLU A 521 -1.35 -4.51 -11.57
CA GLU A 521 -0.71 -4.06 -12.81
C GLU A 521 0.25 -2.88 -12.61
N VAL A 522 1.55 -3.12 -12.83
CA VAL A 522 2.62 -2.10 -12.82
C VAL A 522 3.14 -1.78 -14.24
N LEU A 523 3.87 -0.67 -14.37
CA LEU A 523 4.53 -0.23 -15.62
C LEU A 523 5.71 -1.14 -16.00
N ARG A 524 5.41 -2.35 -16.46
CA ARG A 524 6.36 -3.33 -16.98
C ARG A 524 5.79 -4.00 -18.23
N LEU A 525 6.63 -4.34 -19.20
CA LEU A 525 6.17 -5.06 -20.40
C LEU A 525 5.68 -6.48 -20.08
N MET A 526 6.40 -7.20 -19.22
CA MET A 526 6.02 -8.53 -18.73
C MET A 526 5.31 -8.42 -17.37
N ASP A 527 4.28 -9.24 -17.15
CA ASP A 527 3.75 -9.43 -15.80
C ASP A 527 4.68 -10.37 -15.07
N HIS A 528 4.98 -10.01 -13.83
CA HIS A 528 5.46 -10.97 -12.87
C HIS A 528 4.26 -11.36 -12.01
N ALA A 529 4.05 -12.66 -11.79
CA ALA A 529 3.00 -13.18 -10.91
C ALA A 529 3.32 -12.89 -9.42
N THR A 530 4.43 -12.23 -9.19
CA THR A 530 5.05 -11.98 -7.91
C THR A 530 4.91 -10.50 -7.57
N MET A 531 4.66 -10.22 -6.29
CA MET A 531 5.31 -9.04 -5.75
C MET A 531 6.81 -9.36 -5.77
N ASP A 532 7.52 -8.95 -6.83
CA ASP A 532 8.97 -9.08 -6.96
C ASP A 532 9.63 -8.15 -5.95
N TYR A 533 9.57 -8.56 -4.70
CA TYR A 533 10.44 -8.08 -3.68
C TYR A 533 11.61 -9.04 -3.67
N VAL A 534 12.76 -8.51 -4.08
CA VAL A 534 14.05 -9.20 -4.20
C VAL A 534 14.24 -10.16 -3.01
N GLU A 535 14.19 -11.47 -3.27
CA GLU A 535 14.89 -12.47 -2.45
C GLU A 535 16.38 -12.40 -2.81
#